data_AF-A0A8B7IHE7-F1
#
_entry.id   AF-A0A8B7IHE7-F1
#
_cell.length_a   1.000
_cell.length_b   1.000
_cell.length_c   1.000
_cell.angle_alpha   90.00
_cell.angle_beta   90.00
_cell.angle_gamma   90.00
#
_symmetry.space_group_name_H-M   'P 1'
#
loop_
_entity.id
_entity.type
_entity.pdbx_description
1 polymer ?
#
loop_
_entity_poly.entity_id
_entity_poly.type
_entity_poly.pdbx_seq_one_letter_code
_entity_poly.pdbx_strand_id
1 'polypeptide(L)'
;MRWENAFWMVACLLFASLPRGQLDTTCHAFVGETVILPCTITSPGELDVSDSKLYWQIESILVHFFHNGEDSLRYQDENYRGRTSLFLDEVKHGNFSLQLSNIRLEDAAVYTCIYKQARALSNKTQKSKIKLDVSDNSQASPRSPGDAQGLDILALSFHLLVTLVVWHL
;
A
#
# COMPACT_ATOMS: atom_id res chain seq x y z
N MET A 1 29.38 34.06 16.47
CA MET A 1 29.59 32.60 16.38
C MET A 1 28.21 31.95 16.24
N ARG A 2 28.04 31.17 15.17
CA ARG A 2 26.78 30.82 14.49
C ARG A 2 25.93 29.82 15.30
N TRP A 3 24.90 30.30 15.98
CA TRP A 3 23.86 29.49 16.64
C TRP A 3 22.93 28.78 15.64
N GLU A 4 23.01 29.17 14.38
CA GLU A 4 22.24 28.67 13.25
C GLU A 4 22.44 27.16 13.04
N ASN A 5 23.62 26.63 13.38
CA ASN A 5 23.94 25.20 13.23
C ASN A 5 23.43 24.32 14.38
N ALA A 6 23.18 24.91 15.56
CA ALA A 6 22.71 24.15 16.73
C ALA A 6 21.23 23.78 16.57
N PHE A 7 20.43 24.64 15.94
CA PHE A 7 19.03 24.36 15.64
C PHE A 7 18.86 23.20 14.65
N TRP A 8 19.71 23.11 13.62
CA TRP A 8 19.72 21.98 12.69
C TRP A 8 20.07 20.65 13.38
N MET A 9 21.02 20.65 14.31
CA MET A 9 21.43 19.44 15.05
C MET A 9 20.32 18.91 15.96
N VAL A 10 19.61 19.81 16.66
CA VAL A 10 18.47 19.43 17.52
C VAL A 10 17.28 18.95 16.68
N ALA A 11 17.01 19.58 15.53
CA ALA A 11 16.00 19.10 14.58
C ALA A 11 16.32 17.69 14.08
N CYS A 12 17.57 17.40 13.69
CA CYS A 12 17.97 16.04 13.26
C CYS A 12 17.75 14.99 14.35
N LEU A 13 18.02 15.31 15.62
CA LEU A 13 17.77 14.39 16.73
C LEU A 13 16.27 14.18 16.99
N LEU A 14 15.44 15.21 16.79
CA LEU A 14 13.97 15.10 16.86
C LEU A 14 13.35 14.34 15.68
N PHE A 15 13.93 14.45 14.47
CA PHE A 15 13.49 13.67 13.31
C PHE A 15 14.01 12.23 13.34
N ALA A 16 15.20 11.97 13.89
CA ALA A 16 15.76 10.62 14.06
C ALA A 16 15.07 9.81 15.17
N SER A 17 14.35 10.48 16.08
CA SER A 17 13.59 9.89 17.19
C SER A 17 12.10 9.73 16.90
N LEU A 18 11.61 10.21 15.75
CA LEU A 18 10.33 9.74 15.24
C LEU A 18 10.42 8.22 15.10
N PRO A 19 9.52 7.45 15.76
CA PRO A 19 9.37 6.05 15.42
C PRO A 19 9.19 6.00 13.91
N ARG A 20 9.87 5.06 13.23
CA ARG A 20 9.55 4.77 11.83
C ARG A 20 8.07 4.40 11.80
N GLY A 21 7.22 5.40 11.56
CA GLY A 21 5.79 5.24 11.42
C GLY A 21 5.64 4.24 10.30
N GLN A 22 4.98 3.14 10.61
CA GLN A 22 4.62 2.12 9.65
C GLN A 22 4.02 2.85 8.44
N LEU A 23 4.74 2.85 7.32
CA LEU A 23 4.29 3.50 6.09
C LEU A 23 2.99 2.79 5.72
N ASP A 24 1.86 3.45 5.94
CA ASP A 24 0.54 2.90 5.59
C ASP A 24 0.48 2.86 4.07
N THR A 25 0.88 1.72 3.52
CA THR A 25 1.04 1.55 2.08
C THR A 25 -0.32 1.19 1.52
N THR A 26 -0.87 2.03 0.65
CA THR A 26 -2.13 1.76 -0.04
C THR A 26 -1.87 1.50 -1.51
N CYS A 27 -2.33 0.34 -1.99
CA CYS A 27 -2.33 -0.04 -3.38
C CYS A 27 -3.75 0.14 -3.94
N HIS A 28 -3.85 0.53 -5.21
CA HIS A 28 -5.11 0.63 -5.94
C HIS A 28 -5.07 -0.35 -7.11
N ALA A 29 -6.18 -1.04 -7.36
CA ALA A 29 -6.34 -1.92 -8.50
C ALA A 29 -7.77 -1.88 -9.04
N PHE A 30 -7.93 -2.13 -10.33
CA PHE A 30 -9.23 -2.37 -10.92
C PHE A 30 -9.57 -3.87 -10.93
N VAL A 31 -10.87 -4.18 -10.94
CA VAL A 31 -11.35 -5.55 -11.14
C VAL A 31 -10.74 -6.15 -12.42
N GLY A 32 -10.24 -7.38 -12.32
CA GLY A 32 -9.57 -8.12 -13.39
C GLY A 32 -8.07 -7.86 -13.53
N GLU A 33 -7.52 -6.82 -12.88
CA GLU A 33 -6.09 -6.50 -12.96
C GLU A 33 -5.23 -7.47 -12.14
N THR A 34 -3.91 -7.26 -12.21
CA THR A 34 -2.92 -7.85 -11.32
C THR A 34 -2.22 -6.74 -10.56
N VAL A 35 -2.10 -6.90 -9.24
CA VAL A 35 -1.45 -5.93 -8.35
C VAL A 35 -0.25 -6.56 -7.66
N ILE A 36 0.75 -5.74 -7.34
CA ILE A 36 1.89 -6.14 -6.52
C ILE A 36 1.76 -5.44 -5.16
N LEU A 37 1.54 -6.22 -4.10
CA LEU A 37 1.52 -5.73 -2.73
C LEU A 37 2.97 -5.69 -2.20
N PRO A 38 3.53 -4.51 -1.91
CA PRO A 38 4.94 -4.39 -1.57
C PRO A 38 5.22 -4.90 -0.15
N CYS A 39 6.25 -5.72 -0.02
CA CYS A 39 6.83 -6.08 1.28
C CYS A 39 8.32 -6.30 1.08
N THR A 40 9.15 -5.42 1.64
CA THR A 40 10.59 -5.51 1.48
C THR A 40 11.30 -5.36 2.81
N ILE A 41 12.45 -6.03 2.92
CA ILE A 41 13.31 -5.94 4.08
C ILE A 41 14.72 -5.59 3.62
N THR A 42 15.38 -4.69 4.34
CA THR A 42 16.77 -4.35 4.07
C THR A 42 17.67 -5.22 4.94
N SER A 43 18.43 -6.11 4.31
CA SER A 43 19.50 -6.88 4.95
C SER A 43 20.87 -6.52 4.33
N PRO A 44 21.96 -6.60 5.11
CA PRO A 44 23.31 -6.34 4.60
C PRO A 44 23.84 -7.44 3.64
N GLY A 45 23.07 -8.51 3.41
CA GLY A 45 23.40 -9.62 2.52
C GLY A 45 22.19 -10.51 2.25
N GLU A 46 22.42 -11.65 1.56
CA GLU A 46 21.37 -12.63 1.30
C GLU A 46 20.82 -13.22 2.60
N LEU A 47 19.51 -13.43 2.63
CA LEU A 47 18.78 -14.05 3.72
C LEU A 47 18.88 -15.57 3.60
N ASP A 48 19.13 -16.25 4.72
CA ASP A 48 18.94 -17.70 4.80
C ASP A 48 17.44 -18.00 4.87
N VAL A 49 16.86 -18.43 3.75
CA VAL A 49 15.41 -18.72 3.67
C VAL A 49 15.06 -20.13 4.14
N SER A 50 16.05 -20.99 4.38
CA SER A 50 15.90 -22.43 4.69
C SER A 50 15.23 -22.70 6.04
N ASP A 51 15.27 -21.72 6.95
CA ASP A 51 14.65 -21.79 8.28
C ASP A 51 13.90 -20.48 8.56
N SER A 52 12.97 -20.19 7.65
CA SER A 52 12.19 -18.97 7.63
C SER A 52 10.73 -19.24 7.30
N LYS A 53 9.85 -18.36 7.80
CA LYS A 53 8.43 -18.35 7.48
C LYS A 53 8.07 -16.97 6.94
N LEU A 54 7.57 -16.94 5.72
CA LEU A 54 6.98 -15.77 5.08
C LEU A 54 5.51 -16.07 4.80
N TYR A 55 4.60 -15.27 5.31
CA TYR A 55 3.18 -15.43 4.99
C TYR A 55 2.46 -14.10 4.85
N TRP A 56 1.49 -14.13 3.95
CA TRP A 56 0.51 -13.07 3.76
C TRP A 56 -0.82 -13.52 4.34
N GLN A 57 -1.45 -12.64 5.11
CA GLN A 57 -2.77 -12.90 5.69
C GLN A 57 -3.65 -11.66 5.70
N ILE A 58 -4.96 -11.89 5.66
CA ILE A 58 -5.97 -10.90 6.02
C ILE A 58 -6.58 -11.39 7.32
N GLU A 59 -6.38 -10.65 8.41
CA GLU A 59 -6.75 -11.12 9.76
C GLU A 59 -6.17 -12.51 10.08
N SER A 60 -6.98 -13.57 10.02
CA SER A 60 -6.59 -14.98 10.22
C SER A 60 -6.65 -15.83 8.93
N ILE A 61 -7.06 -15.26 7.80
CA ILE A 61 -7.17 -15.93 6.51
C ILE A 61 -5.80 -15.96 5.83
N LEU A 62 -5.33 -17.16 5.49
CA LEU A 62 -4.02 -17.36 4.85
C LEU A 62 -4.11 -17.11 3.34
N VAL A 63 -3.50 -16.00 2.90
CA VAL A 63 -3.48 -15.57 1.50
C VAL A 63 -2.36 -16.24 0.73
N HIS A 64 -1.17 -16.37 1.32
CA HIS A 64 -0.02 -17.02 0.69
C HIS A 64 0.97 -17.46 1.77
N PHE A 65 1.65 -18.59 1.58
CA PHE A 65 2.62 -19.09 2.55
C PHE A 65 3.85 -19.64 1.85
N PHE A 66 5.01 -19.21 2.32
CA PHE A 66 6.33 -19.63 1.91
C PHE A 66 7.11 -20.07 3.15
N HIS A 67 7.68 -21.27 3.08
CA HIS A 67 8.34 -21.91 4.20
C HIS A 67 9.55 -22.70 3.72
N ASN A 68 10.69 -22.53 4.39
CA ASN A 68 11.92 -23.28 4.14
C ASN A 68 12.37 -23.26 2.66
N GLY A 69 12.21 -22.13 1.98
CA GLY A 69 12.68 -21.95 0.61
C GLY A 69 11.65 -22.27 -0.48
N GLU A 70 10.43 -22.69 -0.14
CA GLU A 70 9.40 -23.05 -1.10
C GLU A 70 8.00 -22.56 -0.75
N ASP A 71 7.14 -22.46 -1.76
CA ASP A 71 5.72 -22.17 -1.59
C ASP A 71 5.00 -23.36 -0.94
N SER A 72 4.28 -23.10 0.15
CA SER A 72 3.52 -24.08 0.92
C SER A 72 2.03 -23.76 0.91
N LEU A 73 1.39 -24.00 -0.24
CA LEU A 73 0.02 -23.51 -0.52
C LEU A 73 -1.10 -24.45 -0.04
N ARG A 74 -0.77 -25.54 0.66
CA ARG A 74 -1.75 -26.55 1.09
C ARG A 74 -2.89 -25.98 1.94
N TYR A 75 -2.60 -25.00 2.79
CA TYR A 75 -3.56 -24.37 3.70
C TYR A 75 -4.00 -22.98 3.22
N GLN A 76 -3.64 -22.59 2.00
CA GLN A 76 -4.09 -21.34 1.40
C GLN A 76 -5.62 -21.35 1.25
N ASP A 77 -6.24 -20.23 1.58
CA ASP A 77 -7.67 -20.04 1.39
C ASP A 77 -8.06 -20.15 -0.09
N GLU A 78 -9.19 -20.81 -0.36
CA GLU A 78 -9.62 -21.16 -1.72
C GLU A 78 -9.79 -19.93 -2.62
N ASN A 79 -10.11 -18.76 -2.06
CA ASN A 79 -10.30 -17.53 -2.84
C ASN A 79 -8.99 -17.01 -3.47
N TYR A 80 -7.84 -17.45 -2.98
CA TYR A 80 -6.51 -16.98 -3.41
C TYR A 80 -5.72 -18.04 -4.20
N ARG A 81 -6.22 -19.27 -4.30
CA ARG A 81 -5.55 -20.35 -5.03
C ARG A 81 -5.41 -20.02 -6.50
N GLY A 82 -4.19 -20.21 -7.03
CA GLY A 82 -3.85 -19.91 -8.43
C GLY A 82 -3.85 -18.42 -8.78
N ARG A 83 -4.05 -17.53 -7.79
CA ARG A 83 -4.08 -16.08 -7.98
C ARG A 83 -2.88 -15.37 -7.34
N THR A 84 -2.15 -16.03 -6.45
CA THR A 84 -1.01 -15.42 -5.76
C THR A 84 0.31 -16.07 -6.11
N SER A 85 1.37 -15.26 -6.11
CA SER A 85 2.76 -15.73 -6.29
C SER A 85 3.74 -14.76 -5.65
N LEU A 86 4.90 -15.27 -5.24
CA LEU A 86 6.05 -14.48 -4.80
C LEU A 86 7.10 -14.41 -5.91
N PHE A 87 7.97 -13.41 -5.83
CA PHE A 87 9.17 -13.30 -6.65
C PHE A 87 10.28 -14.17 -6.06
N LEU A 88 10.21 -15.48 -6.28
CA LEU A 88 11.05 -16.49 -5.59
C LEU A 88 12.55 -16.19 -5.65
N ASP A 89 13.06 -15.74 -6.81
CA ASP A 89 14.48 -15.41 -7.00
C ASP A 89 14.94 -14.19 -6.16
N GLU A 90 14.00 -13.35 -5.74
CA GLU A 90 14.24 -12.11 -4.98
C GLU A 90 13.95 -12.27 -3.48
N VAL A 91 13.37 -13.39 -3.04
CA VAL A 91 13.07 -13.63 -1.62
C VAL A 91 14.36 -13.62 -0.80
N LYS A 92 15.44 -14.24 -1.30
CA LYS A 92 16.76 -14.21 -0.65
C LYS A 92 17.37 -12.80 -0.57
N HIS A 93 16.92 -11.86 -1.41
CA HIS A 93 17.34 -10.46 -1.36
C HIS A 93 16.38 -9.58 -0.53
N GLY A 94 15.37 -10.19 0.12
CA GLY A 94 14.43 -9.49 0.98
C GLY A 94 13.23 -8.90 0.26
N ASN A 95 12.95 -9.28 -0.99
CA ASN A 95 11.70 -8.94 -1.66
C ASN A 95 10.64 -10.02 -1.36
N PHE A 96 9.67 -9.67 -0.53
CA PHE A 96 8.56 -10.53 -0.13
C PHE A 96 7.23 -10.05 -0.73
N SER A 97 7.30 -9.22 -1.76
CA SER A 97 6.12 -8.63 -2.39
C SER A 97 5.25 -9.73 -3.00
N LEU A 98 3.95 -9.60 -2.80
CA LEU A 98 2.97 -10.56 -3.30
C LEU A 98 2.37 -10.05 -4.61
N GLN A 99 2.47 -10.83 -5.66
CA GLN A 99 1.66 -10.63 -6.85
C GLN A 99 0.30 -11.30 -6.64
N LEU A 100 -0.79 -10.53 -6.77
CA LEU A 100 -2.17 -11.02 -6.73
C LEU A 100 -2.87 -10.70 -8.05
N SER A 101 -3.32 -11.73 -8.77
CA SER A 101 -3.93 -11.63 -10.10
C SER A 101 -5.46 -11.81 -10.08
N ASN A 102 -6.09 -11.36 -11.16
CA ASN A 102 -7.54 -11.44 -11.38
C ASN A 102 -8.31 -10.81 -10.21
N ILE A 103 -8.02 -9.54 -9.91
CA ILE A 103 -8.59 -8.80 -8.78
C ILE A 103 -10.13 -8.79 -8.83
N ARG A 104 -10.75 -8.91 -7.66
CA ARG A 104 -12.19 -8.87 -7.40
C ARG A 104 -12.48 -7.81 -6.34
N LEU A 105 -13.72 -7.34 -6.28
CA LEU A 105 -14.13 -6.37 -5.27
C LEU A 105 -13.92 -6.90 -3.84
N GLU A 106 -14.10 -8.21 -3.64
CA GLU A 106 -13.90 -8.88 -2.35
C GLU A 106 -12.44 -8.92 -1.90
N ASP A 107 -11.47 -8.67 -2.78
CA ASP A 107 -10.06 -8.63 -2.41
C ASP A 107 -9.66 -7.33 -1.70
N ALA A 108 -10.55 -6.32 -1.67
CA ALA A 108 -10.31 -5.06 -0.97
C ALA A 108 -10.18 -5.30 0.54
N ALA A 109 -8.96 -5.20 1.06
CA ALA A 109 -8.66 -5.56 2.44
C ALA A 109 -7.33 -4.93 2.92
N VAL A 110 -7.04 -5.09 4.21
CA VAL A 110 -5.72 -4.83 4.77
C VAL A 110 -4.95 -6.14 4.88
N TYR A 111 -4.02 -6.32 3.94
CA TYR A 111 -3.11 -7.44 3.89
C TYR A 111 -1.97 -7.22 4.88
N THR A 112 -1.55 -8.31 5.52
CA THR A 112 -0.40 -8.31 6.42
C THR A 112 0.67 -9.24 5.88
N CYS A 113 1.85 -8.69 5.58
CA CYS A 113 3.05 -9.46 5.32
C CYS A 113 3.77 -9.75 6.65
N ILE A 114 4.12 -11.00 6.91
CA ILE A 114 4.84 -11.42 8.12
C ILE A 114 6.03 -12.28 7.72
N TYR A 115 7.22 -11.83 8.10
CA TYR A 115 8.46 -12.59 7.96
C TYR A 115 9.06 -12.92 9.32
N LYS A 116 9.42 -14.19 9.51
CA LYS A 116 10.03 -14.72 10.73
C LYS A 116 11.25 -15.57 10.36
N GLN A 117 12.40 -15.19 10.90
CA GLN A 117 13.62 -15.98 10.86
C GLN A 117 13.70 -16.84 12.13
N ALA A 118 13.82 -18.16 12.01
CA ALA A 118 13.83 -19.03 13.20
C ALA A 118 15.16 -18.97 13.98
N ARG A 119 16.29 -18.75 13.29
CA ARG A 119 17.65 -18.75 13.88
C ARG A 119 18.18 -17.37 14.25
N ALA A 120 17.38 -16.32 14.12
CA ALA A 120 17.84 -15.00 14.50
C ALA A 120 18.06 -14.96 16.04
N LEU A 121 19.26 -14.58 16.47
CA LEU A 121 19.63 -14.41 17.89
C LEU A 121 18.64 -13.49 18.65
N SER A 122 17.90 -12.67 17.92
CA SER A 122 16.69 -12.00 18.39
C SER A 122 15.51 -12.54 17.59
N ASN A 123 14.43 -12.99 18.25
CA ASN A 123 13.14 -13.39 17.63
C ASN A 123 12.46 -12.20 16.92
N LYS A 124 13.10 -11.68 15.87
CA LYS A 124 12.67 -10.48 15.17
C LYS A 124 11.63 -10.88 14.14
N THR A 125 10.38 -10.57 14.45
CA THR A 125 9.27 -10.67 13.50
C THR A 125 9.18 -9.36 12.76
N GLN A 126 9.27 -9.39 11.43
CA GLN A 126 8.94 -8.24 10.60
C GLN A 126 7.49 -8.35 10.16
N LYS A 127 6.76 -7.25 10.30
CA LYS A 127 5.35 -7.16 9.95
C LYS A 127 5.10 -5.82 9.26
N SER A 128 4.48 -5.87 8.09
CA SER A 128 3.96 -4.69 7.39
C SER A 128 2.48 -4.91 7.07
N LYS A 129 1.73 -3.81 7.01
CA LYS A 129 0.33 -3.80 6.60
C LYS A 129 0.23 -3.02 5.30
N ILE A 130 -0.50 -3.58 4.35
CA ILE A 130 -0.72 -3.01 3.03
C ILE A 130 -2.23 -2.98 2.81
N LYS A 131 -2.80 -1.82 2.54
CA LYS A 131 -4.20 -1.67 2.17
C LYS A 131 -4.33 -1.86 0.66
N LEU A 132 -5.32 -2.63 0.22
CA LEU A 132 -5.71 -2.73 -1.18
C LEU A 132 -7.11 -2.13 -1.36
N ASP A 133 -7.21 -1.07 -2.13
CA ASP A 133 -8.47 -0.48 -2.57
C ASP A 133 -8.79 -0.96 -3.98
N VAL A 134 -9.99 -1.52 -4.18
CA VAL A 134 -10.42 -2.06 -5.47
C VAL A 134 -11.53 -1.21 -6.06
N SER A 135 -11.41 -0.85 -7.33
CA SER A 135 -12.42 -0.11 -8.09
C SER A 135 -12.92 -0.93 -9.29
N ASP A 136 -14.16 -0.70 -9.70
CA ASP A 136 -14.71 -1.31 -10.91
C ASP A 136 -14.80 -0.27 -12.02
N ASN A 137 -14.22 -0.58 -13.19
CA ASN A 137 -14.23 0.30 -14.35
C ASN A 137 -15.57 0.26 -15.11
N SER A 138 -16.44 -0.72 -14.81
CA SER A 138 -17.78 -0.85 -15.42
C SER A 138 -18.82 0.14 -14.86
N GLN A 139 -18.47 0.92 -13.82
CA GLN A 139 -19.27 2.05 -13.33
C GLN A 139 -18.81 3.42 -13.86
N ALA A 140 -17.88 3.48 -14.82
CA ALA A 140 -17.80 4.61 -15.73
C ALA A 140 -18.99 4.56 -16.70
N SER A 141 -20.21 4.72 -16.15
CA SER A 141 -21.41 4.97 -16.94
C SER A 141 -21.12 6.19 -17.83
N PRO A 142 -21.35 6.11 -19.16
CA PRO A 142 -21.42 7.31 -19.97
C PRO A 142 -22.45 8.23 -19.29
N ARG A 143 -22.02 9.40 -18.80
CA ARG A 143 -22.99 10.44 -18.42
C ARG A 143 -23.94 10.57 -19.60
N SER A 144 -25.21 10.27 -19.36
CA SER A 144 -26.27 10.46 -20.34
C SER A 144 -26.15 11.88 -20.90
N PRO A 145 -26.03 12.08 -22.23
CA PRO A 145 -26.14 13.40 -22.82
C PRO A 145 -27.61 13.79 -22.80
N GLY A 146 -28.06 14.30 -21.66
CA GLY A 146 -29.48 14.57 -21.43
C GLY A 146 -29.74 15.25 -20.09
N ASP A 147 -28.97 16.28 -19.77
CA ASP A 147 -29.40 17.38 -18.90
C ASP A 147 -28.61 18.63 -19.29
N ALA A 148 -29.12 19.33 -20.30
CA ALA A 148 -28.79 20.73 -20.48
C ALA A 148 -29.91 21.55 -19.81
N GLN A 149 -29.47 22.52 -19.00
CA GLN A 149 -30.17 23.75 -18.55
C GLN A 149 -30.47 23.84 -17.06
N GLY A 150 -29.43 24.21 -16.30
CA GLY A 150 -29.53 25.10 -15.15
C GLY A 150 -28.54 26.23 -15.36
N LEU A 151 -29.01 27.38 -15.82
CA LEU A 151 -28.22 28.60 -16.00
C LEU A 151 -27.47 28.93 -14.70
N ASP A 152 -26.16 29.13 -14.78
CA ASP A 152 -25.31 29.72 -13.72
C ASP A 152 -25.63 31.22 -13.53
N ILE A 153 -26.87 31.53 -13.13
CA ILE A 153 -27.32 32.90 -12.82
C ILE A 153 -26.57 33.44 -11.58
N LEU A 154 -26.07 32.54 -10.73
CA LEU A 154 -25.31 32.91 -9.53
C LEU A 154 -23.85 33.31 -9.82
N ALA A 155 -23.21 32.79 -10.87
CA ALA A 155 -21.83 33.16 -11.19
C ALA A 155 -21.71 34.56 -11.81
N LEU A 156 -22.68 34.95 -12.63
CA LEU A 156 -22.74 36.29 -13.21
C LEU A 156 -23.13 37.36 -12.18
N SER A 157 -23.94 37.03 -11.17
CA SER A 157 -24.32 37.97 -10.11
C SER A 157 -23.15 38.31 -9.19
N PHE A 158 -22.28 37.34 -8.88
CA PHE A 158 -21.05 37.58 -8.13
C PHE A 158 -20.05 38.44 -8.91
N HIS A 159 -19.88 38.21 -10.21
CA HIS A 159 -19.00 39.05 -11.03
C HIS A 159 -19.48 40.50 -11.11
N LEU A 160 -20.78 40.74 -11.26
CA LEU A 160 -21.32 42.10 -11.29
C LEU A 160 -21.10 42.82 -9.95
N LEU A 161 -21.31 42.14 -8.83
CA LEU A 161 -21.07 42.69 -7.49
C LEU A 161 -19.60 43.07 -7.26
N VAL A 162 -18.66 42.23 -7.70
CA VAL A 162 -17.22 42.51 -7.57
C VAL A 162 -16.81 43.71 -8.43
N THR A 163 -17.33 43.85 -9.64
CA THR A 163 -17.03 45.02 -10.49
C THR A 163 -17.58 46.34 -9.93
N LEU A 164 -18.74 46.32 -9.28
CA LEU A 164 -19.34 47.51 -8.65
C LEU A 164 -18.59 47.94 -7.38
N VAL A 165 -18.07 46.99 -6.59
CA VAL A 165 -17.27 47.29 -5.38
C VAL A 165 -15.91 47.89 -5.74
N VAL A 166 -15.27 47.42 -6.82
CA VAL A 166 -13.96 47.92 -7.26
C VAL A 166 -14.03 49.33 -7.87
N TRP A 167 -15.19 49.77 -8.37
CA TRP A 167 -15.34 51.13 -8.91
C TRP A 167 -15.55 52.19 -7.83
N HIS A 168 -15.99 51.80 -6.63
CA HIS A 168 -16.39 52.75 -5.58
C HIS A 168 -15.39 52.89 -4.42
N LEU A 169 -14.22 52.27 -4.54
CA LEU A 169 -13.03 52.43 -3.69
C LEU A 169 -11.92 53.11 -4.49
#